data_AF-A0A4U1D6I0-F1
#
_entry.id   AF-A0A4U1D6I0-F1
#
_cell.length_a   1.000
_cell.length_b   1.000
_cell.length_c   1.000
_cell.angle_alpha   90.00
_cell.angle_beta   90.00
_cell.angle_gamma   90.00
#
_symmetry.space_group_name_H-M   'P 1'
#
loop_
_entity.id
_entity.type
_entity.pdbx_description
1 polymer ?
#
loop_
_entity_poly.entity_id
_entity_poly.type
_entity_poly.pdbx_seq_one_letter_code
_entity_poly.pdbx_strand_id
1 'polypeptide(L)' 'MSNLNSSAFNVKLTDRDVYKILYLNKVEGLQPNQIEKLFPVSKVTIRNIVQGKSRKDCYSLFMQYKDSHLNEFKKLSENL' A
#
# COMPACT_ATOMS: atom_id res chain seq x y z
N MET A 1 -15.99 -18.82 21.76
CA MET A 1 -15.62 -19.08 20.35
C MET A 1 -16.33 -18.06 19.48
N SER A 2 -15.65 -16.99 19.09
CA SER A 2 -16.22 -16.00 18.17
C SER A 2 -15.96 -16.43 16.73
N ASN A 3 -17.00 -16.92 16.07
CA ASN A 3 -17.06 -17.03 14.61
C ASN A 3 -17.15 -15.62 14.03
N LEU A 4 -16.00 -15.03 13.68
CA LEU A 4 -15.98 -13.93 12.74
C LEU A 4 -15.91 -14.55 11.35
N ASN A 5 -17.09 -14.67 10.74
CA ASN A 5 -17.25 -14.84 9.30
C ASN A 5 -16.36 -13.80 8.62
N SER A 6 -15.18 -14.25 8.21
CA SER A 6 -14.25 -13.48 7.42
C SER A 6 -14.86 -13.47 6.03
N SER A 7 -15.86 -12.60 5.82
CA SER A 7 -16.24 -12.20 4.47
C SER A 7 -15.00 -11.55 3.89
N ALA A 8 -14.20 -12.37 3.22
CA ALA A 8 -13.04 -11.98 2.46
C ALA A 8 -13.53 -10.97 1.42
N PHE A 9 -13.49 -9.69 1.79
CA PHE A 9 -13.62 -8.59 0.86
C PHE A 9 -12.47 -8.78 -0.14
N ASN A 10 -12.78 -9.39 -1.28
CA ASN A 10 -11.88 -9.53 -2.43
C ASN A 10 -11.70 -8.17 -3.11
N VAL A 11 -11.39 -7.13 -2.33
CA VAL A 11 -11.06 -5.81 -2.84
C VAL A 11 -9.66 -5.93 -3.44
N LYS A 12 -9.62 -5.96 -4.77
CA LYS A 12 -8.37 -5.99 -5.51
C LYS A 12 -7.78 -4.59 -5.49
N LEU A 13 -6.66 -4.43 -4.79
CA LEU A 13 -5.89 -3.17 -4.80
C LEU A 13 -5.53 -2.81 -6.24
N THR A 14 -5.83 -1.58 -6.63
CA THR A 14 -5.37 -1.00 -7.89
C THR A 14 -3.88 -0.66 -7.80
N ASP A 15 -3.23 -0.41 -8.93
CA ASP A 15 -1.85 0.07 -8.97
C ASP A 15 -1.70 1.38 -8.19
N ARG A 16 -2.70 2.26 -8.28
CA ARG A 16 -2.78 3.51 -7.53
C ARG A 16 -2.76 3.27 -6.02
N ASP A 17 -3.56 2.31 -5.54
CA ASP A 17 -3.59 1.96 -4.11
C ASP A 17 -2.23 1.43 -3.66
N VAL A 18 -1.58 0.61 -4.48
CA VAL A 18 -0.25 0.08 -4.20
C VAL A 18 0.78 1.20 -4.13
N TYR A 19 0.79 2.15 -5.08
CA TYR A 19 1.70 3.29 -5.02
C TYR A 19 1.44 4.17 -3.78
N LYS A 20 0.18 4.34 -3.37
CA LYS A 20 -0.16 5.06 -2.14
C LYS A 20 0.36 4.33 -0.89
N ILE A 21 0.19 3.01 -0.81
CA ILE A 21 0.75 2.19 0.28
C ILE A 21 2.27 2.33 0.34
N LEU A 22 2.94 2.29 -0.81
CA LEU A 22 4.40 2.42 -0.90
C LEU A 22 4.87 3.82 -0.48
N TYR A 23 4.20 4.88 -0.94
CA TYR A 23 4.47 6.25 -0.55
C TYR A 23 4.37 6.44 0.97
N LEU A 24 3.26 6.00 1.56
CA LEU A 24 3.04 6.11 3.01
C LEU A 24 4.12 5.38 3.82
N ASN A 25 4.60 4.22 3.36
CA ASN A 25 5.64 3.48 4.10
C ASN A 25 7.06 3.99 3.85
N LYS A 26 7.42 4.26 2.59
CA LYS A 26 8.81 4.54 2.19
C LYS A 26 9.18 6.01 2.26
N VAL A 27 8.21 6.90 2.18
CA VAL A 27 8.42 8.35 2.22
C VAL A 27 7.93 8.91 3.55
N GLU A 28 6.66 8.69 3.88
CA GLU A 28 6.06 9.23 5.12
C GLU A 28 6.41 8.43 6.38
N GLY A 29 7.02 7.25 6.23
CA GLY A 29 7.52 6.44 7.34
C GLY A 29 6.44 5.69 8.14
N LEU A 30 5.20 5.60 7.64
CA LEU A 30 4.12 4.90 8.33
C LEU A 30 4.37 3.40 8.40
N GLN A 31 4.02 2.83 9.56
CA GLN A 31 4.11 1.40 9.81
C GLN A 31 2.92 0.64 9.19
N PRO A 32 3.08 -0.65 8.84
CA PRO A 32 2.01 -1.44 8.22
C PRO A 32 0.68 -1.49 9.00
N ASN A 33 0.72 -1.40 10.34
CA ASN A 33 -0.48 -1.35 11.20
C ASN A 33 -1.21 0.01 11.14
N GLN A 34 -0.52 1.10 10.83
CA GLN A 34 -1.12 2.41 10.60
C GLN A 34 -1.77 2.45 9.21
N ILE A 35 -1.08 1.88 8.20
CA ILE A 35 -1.56 1.81 6.82
C ILE A 35 -2.78 0.89 6.69
N GLU A 36 -2.82 -0.25 7.40
CA GLU A 36 -3.97 -1.18 7.40
C GLU A 36 -5.29 -0.48 7.77
N LYS A 37 -5.26 0.60 8.58
CA LYS A 37 -6.47 1.36 8.93
C LYS A 37 -7.04 2.18 7.76
N LEU A 38 -6.27 2.37 6.69
CA LEU A 38 -6.60 3.21 5.54
C LEU A 38 -7.03 2.40 4.30
N PHE A 39 -6.79 1.10 4.30
CA PHE A 39 -7.06 0.23 3.15
C PHE A 39 -7.83 -1.01 3.58
N PRO A 40 -8.77 -1.51 2.77
CA PRO A 40 -9.56 -2.70 3.08
C PRO A 40 -8.78 -4.01 2.82
N VAL A 41 -7.54 -4.10 3.33
CA VAL A 41 -6.67 -5.28 3.20
C VAL A 41 -5.91 -5.53 4.50
N SER A 42 -5.51 -6.79 4.72
CA SER A 42 -4.78 -7.16 5.94
C SER A 42 -3.39 -6.51 6.06
N LYS A 43 -2.91 -6.36 7.30
CA LYS A 43 -1.51 -6.00 7.62
C LYS A 43 -0.49 -6.86 6.90
N VAL A 44 -0.79 -8.15 6.71
CA VAL A 44 0.10 -9.09 6.02
C VAL A 44 0.21 -8.71 4.54
N THR A 45 -0.91 -8.38 3.91
CA THR A 45 -0.94 -7.86 2.53
C THR A 45 -0.13 -6.58 2.41
N ILE A 46 -0.35 -5.60 3.30
CA ILE A 46 0.45 -4.36 3.34
C ILE A 46 1.94 -4.67 3.50
N ARG A 47 2.31 -5.53 4.46
CA ARG A 47 3.71 -5.93 4.69
C ARG A 47 4.34 -6.53 3.43
N ASN A 48 3.62 -7.41 2.73
CA ASN A 48 4.12 -8.03 1.52
C ASN A 48 4.34 -7.01 0.40
N ILE A 49 3.46 -6.01 0.26
CA ILE A 49 3.61 -4.92 -0.71
C ILE A 49 4.84 -4.07 -0.39
N VAL A 50 4.95 -3.57 0.85
CA VAL A 50 6.05 -2.64 1.22
C VAL A 50 7.42 -3.32 1.32
N GLN A 51 7.46 -4.65 1.36
CA GLN A 51 8.68 -5.46 1.25
C GLN A 51 8.98 -5.92 -0.18
N GLY A 52 8.14 -5.57 -1.17
CA GLY A 52 8.31 -6.01 -2.57
C GLY A 52 8.10 -7.50 -2.78
N LYS A 53 7.42 -8.21 -1.86
CA LYS A 53 7.09 -9.63 -1.98
C LYS A 53 5.86 -9.86 -2.87
N SER A 54 4.96 -8.88 -2.94
CA SER A 54 3.83 -8.83 -3.86
C SER A 54 3.84 -7.51 -4.64
N ARG A 55 3.14 -7.47 -5.79
CA ARG A 55 3.07 -6.28 -6.66
C ARG A 55 4.47 -5.74 -7.03
N LYS A 56 5.33 -6.68 -7.48
CA LYS A 56 6.77 -6.46 -7.71
C LYS A 56 7.04 -5.39 -8.77
N ASP A 57 6.23 -5.38 -9.81
CA ASP A 57 6.19 -4.37 -10.86
C ASP A 57 6.03 -2.96 -10.29
N CYS A 58 4.97 -2.74 -9.49
CA CYS A 58 4.74 -1.45 -8.84
C CYS A 58 5.85 -1.12 -7.82
N TYR A 59 6.31 -2.10 -7.05
CA TYR A 59 7.39 -1.89 -6.08
C TYR A 59 8.68 -1.42 -6.74
N SER A 60 9.12 -2.11 -7.80
CA SER A 60 10.35 -1.78 -8.53
C SER A 60 10.26 -0.40 -9.17
N LEU A 61 9.15 -0.10 -9.85
CA LEU A 61 8.93 1.22 -10.46
C LEU A 61 8.93 2.32 -9.40
N PHE A 62 8.21 2.12 -8.29
CA PHE A 62 8.17 3.09 -7.20
C PHE A 62 9.58 3.34 -6.63
N MET A 63 10.34 2.30 -6.31
CA MET A 63 11.69 2.47 -5.73
C MET A 63 12.66 3.17 -6.70
N GLN A 64 12.49 3.00 -8.00
CA GLN A 64 13.28 3.69 -9.03
C GLN A 64 12.97 5.19 -9.11
N TYR A 65 11.70 5.59 -8.93
CA TYR A 65 11.24 6.96 -9.18
C TYR A 65 10.87 7.77 -7.93
N LYS A 66 10.79 7.17 -6.75
CA LYS A 66 10.29 7.83 -5.52
C LYS A 66 11.00 9.13 -5.15
N ASP A 67 12.30 9.25 -5.47
CA ASP A 67 13.11 10.41 -5.12
C ASP A 67 13.07 11.51 -6.21
N SER A 68 12.86 11.13 -7.48
CA SER A 68 12.81 12.05 -8.62
C SER A 68 11.41 12.52 -8.98
N HIS A 69 10.37 11.77 -8.60
CA HIS A 69 8.95 12.01 -8.93
C HIS A 69 8.09 12.07 -7.67
N LEU A 70 8.64 12.64 -6.60
CA LEU A 70 8.00 12.68 -5.28
C LEU A 70 6.62 13.38 -5.34
N ASN A 71 6.52 14.46 -6.13
CA ASN A 71 5.29 15.24 -6.26
C ASN A 71 4.18 14.47 -6.97
N GLU A 72 4.51 13.65 -7.96
CA GLU A 72 3.57 12.77 -8.65
C GLU A 72 3.00 11.72 -7.69
N PHE A 73 3.86 11.06 -6.90
CA PHE A 73 3.41 10.11 -5.90
C PHE A 73 2.61 10.77 -4.77
N LYS A 74 2.98 11.97 -4.36
CA LYS A 74 2.22 12.76 -3.39
C LYS A 74 0.81 13.08 -3.91
N LYS A 75 0.66 13.55 -5.15
CA LYS A 75 -0.65 13.80 -5.78
C LYS A 75 -1.52 12.55 -5.89
N LEU A 76 -0.91 11.38 -6.09
CA LEU A 76 -1.64 10.10 -6.06
C LEU A 76 -2.19 9.79 -4.66
N SER A 77 -1.56 10.30 -3.61
CA SER A 77 -1.96 10.09 -2.22
C SER A 77 -3.05 11.04 -1.71
N GLU A 78 -3.14 12.27 -2.27
CA GLU A 78 -3.97 13.37 -1.75
C GLU A 78 -5.44 13.38 -2.22
N ASN A 79 -5.80 12.69 -3.30
CA ASN A 79 -7.18 12.66 -3.79
C ASN A 79 -7.98 11.53 -3.10
N LEU A 80 -8.82 11.91 -2.14
CA LEU A 80 -9.85 11.09 -1.48
C LEU A 80 -11.23 11.49 -1.99
#